data_AF-A0A6P0UDI1-F1
#
_entry.id   AF-A0A6P0UDI1-F1
#
_cell.length_a   1.000
_cell.length_b   1.000
_cell.length_c   1.000
_cell.angle_alpha   90.00
_cell.angle_beta   90.00
_cell.angle_gamma   90.00
#
_symmetry.space_group_name_H-M   'P 1'
#
loop_
_entity.id
_entity.type
_entity.pdbx_description
1 polymer ?
#
loop_
_entity_poly.entity_id
_entity_poly.type
_entity_poly.pdbx_seq_one_letter_code
_entity_poly.pdbx_strand_id
1 'polypeptide(L)'
;MTKYRAILGLLFFFIAVATFAQGNFHKGVLHLNKGKAKEVYIEIDFEFPQRFQQGITYMEPKDFDKYMKTGKMKGKMKQKMEPKHFEGFSLEDGREFKTVWYADLTGKAIKMIPKRMTLEQVAEGPINVYKLYSRTTGKINQELADVFFEDRANLVNYIQDNFQLLVLKDKKNPTNVVQINLLNYIGDNPRVKENYDNNQYGLRNQFSDGFKMGKYVNKEFEAAFLRMIDDYNQESTTDSEARSR
;
A
#
# COMPACT_ATOMS: atom_id res chain seq x y z
N MET A 1 35.48 3.54 -60.41
CA MET A 1 34.76 4.66 -59.75
C MET A 1 33.54 4.06 -59.07
N THR A 2 33.67 3.76 -57.76
CA THR A 2 32.97 4.41 -56.62
C THR A 2 31.53 3.87 -56.42
N LYS A 3 31.33 2.80 -55.63
CA LYS A 3 31.15 2.72 -54.14
C LYS A 3 29.86 3.38 -53.65
N TYR A 4 28.88 2.59 -53.16
CA TYR A 4 27.99 2.81 -51.99
C TYR A 4 27.26 1.45 -51.75
N ARG A 5 27.66 0.55 -50.84
CA ARG A 5 27.50 0.53 -49.38
C ARG A 5 26.18 1.14 -48.87
N ALA A 6 25.18 0.29 -48.64
CA ALA A 6 24.19 0.46 -47.59
C ALA A 6 23.73 -0.91 -47.09
N ILE A 7 24.30 -1.31 -45.94
CA ILE A 7 23.81 -2.37 -45.08
C ILE A 7 22.64 -1.75 -44.30
N LEU A 8 21.42 -2.26 -44.47
CA LEU A 8 20.34 -2.04 -43.51
C LEU A 8 19.93 -3.40 -42.96
N GLY A 9 20.62 -3.81 -41.90
CA GLY A 9 20.15 -4.85 -41.01
C GLY A 9 18.98 -4.30 -40.22
N LEU A 10 17.77 -4.67 -40.62
CA LEU A 10 16.57 -4.38 -39.85
C LEU A 10 16.45 -5.47 -38.77
N LEU A 11 17.13 -5.22 -37.65
CA LEU A 11 16.90 -5.93 -36.39
C LEU A 11 15.50 -5.55 -35.90
N PHE A 12 14.50 -6.32 -36.27
CA PHE A 12 13.19 -6.27 -35.62
C PHE A 12 13.33 -6.83 -34.20
N PHE A 13 13.73 -5.95 -33.28
CA PHE A 13 13.46 -6.13 -31.86
C PHE A 13 11.96 -5.88 -31.65
N PHE A 14 11.13 -6.89 -31.96
CA PHE A 14 9.80 -6.95 -31.39
C PHE A 14 10.00 -7.31 -29.91
N ILE A 15 10.12 -6.28 -29.07
CA ILE A 15 9.77 -6.39 -27.66
C ILE A 15 8.28 -6.70 -27.67
N ALA A 16 7.95 -7.99 -27.70
CA ALA A 16 6.66 -8.45 -27.26
C ALA A 16 6.57 -8.10 -25.78
N VAL A 17 6.08 -6.90 -25.49
CA VAL A 17 5.47 -6.62 -24.19
C VAL A 17 4.24 -7.51 -24.19
N ALA A 18 4.44 -8.76 -23.77
CA ALA A 18 3.35 -9.64 -23.45
C ALA A 18 2.64 -8.98 -22.26
N THR A 19 1.59 -8.23 -22.57
CA THR A 19 0.54 -7.91 -21.63
C THR A 19 -0.10 -9.23 -21.24
N PHE A 20 0.55 -9.94 -20.31
CA PHE A 20 0.00 -11.14 -19.70
C PHE A 20 -1.11 -10.70 -18.75
N ALA A 21 -2.33 -10.61 -19.29
CA ALA A 21 -3.51 -10.84 -18.49
C ALA A 21 -3.55 -12.33 -18.14
N GLN A 22 -2.89 -12.75 -17.05
CA GLN A 22 -3.00 -14.13 -16.56
C GLN A 22 -2.65 -14.23 -15.06
N GLY A 23 -3.64 -13.90 -14.23
CA GLY A 23 -3.59 -14.01 -12.78
C GLY A 23 -3.17 -12.73 -12.08
N ASN A 24 -3.71 -12.49 -10.89
CA ASN A 24 -3.37 -11.37 -10.00
C ASN A 24 -1.95 -11.50 -9.42
N PHE A 25 -0.97 -12.01 -10.17
CA PHE A 25 0.40 -12.30 -9.69
C PHE A 25 1.36 -11.18 -10.04
N HIS A 26 2.02 -10.63 -9.03
CA HIS A 26 2.97 -9.53 -9.16
C HIS A 26 4.34 -9.99 -8.72
N LYS A 27 5.35 -9.75 -9.56
CA LYS A 27 6.73 -10.09 -9.21
C LYS A 27 7.24 -9.13 -8.14
N GLY A 28 7.99 -9.67 -7.18
CA GLY A 28 8.49 -8.90 -6.06
C GLY A 28 9.49 -9.68 -5.20
N VAL A 29 9.96 -9.02 -4.15
CA VAL A 29 10.88 -9.58 -3.16
C VAL A 29 10.15 -9.73 -1.83
N LEU A 30 10.05 -10.97 -1.34
CA LEU A 30 9.50 -11.27 -0.01
C LEU A 30 10.60 -11.18 1.04
N HIS A 31 10.45 -10.26 1.99
CA HIS A 31 11.35 -10.08 3.12
C HIS A 31 10.87 -10.94 4.29
N LEU A 32 11.57 -12.04 4.53
CA LEU A 32 11.34 -12.98 5.62
C LEU A 32 12.06 -12.52 6.88
N ASN A 33 11.57 -13.01 8.02
CA ASN A 33 12.20 -12.76 9.32
C ASN A 33 13.70 -13.13 9.30
N LYS A 34 14.49 -12.37 10.07
CA LYS A 34 15.95 -12.55 10.22
C LYS A 34 16.73 -12.16 8.95
N GLY A 35 16.24 -11.14 8.23
CA GLY A 35 16.94 -10.55 7.08
C GLY A 35 17.07 -11.45 5.85
N LYS A 36 16.25 -12.51 5.75
CA LYS A 36 16.23 -13.37 4.56
C LYS A 36 15.30 -12.75 3.52
N ALA A 37 15.70 -12.76 2.26
CA ALA A 37 14.87 -12.29 1.15
C ALA A 37 14.77 -13.37 0.06
N LYS A 38 13.66 -13.40 -0.66
CA LYS A 38 13.51 -14.23 -1.85
C LYS A 38 12.61 -13.60 -2.89
N GLU A 39 12.95 -13.80 -4.17
CA GLU A 39 12.09 -13.43 -5.28
C GLU A 39 10.88 -14.37 -5.37
N VAL A 40 9.71 -13.78 -5.57
CA VAL A 40 8.43 -14.50 -5.64
C VAL A 40 7.45 -13.77 -6.57
N TYR A 41 6.40 -14.47 -6.95
CA TYR A 41 5.21 -13.88 -7.57
C TYR A 41 4.07 -13.90 -6.55
N ILE A 42 3.60 -12.74 -6.12
CA ILE A 42 2.61 -12.57 -5.04
C ILE A 42 1.23 -12.34 -5.64
N GLU A 43 0.23 -13.10 -5.18
CA GLU A 43 -1.16 -12.95 -5.58
C GLU A 43 -1.79 -11.74 -4.87
N ILE A 44 -1.98 -10.64 -5.61
CA ILE A 44 -2.54 -9.37 -5.14
C ILE A 44 -3.69 -8.94 -6.04
N ASP A 45 -4.88 -8.93 -5.43
CA ASP A 45 -6.09 -8.35 -6.01
C ASP A 45 -6.20 -6.88 -5.55
N PHE A 46 -5.71 -5.95 -6.36
CA PHE A 46 -5.75 -4.52 -6.05
C PHE A 46 -7.15 -3.90 -6.05
N GLU A 47 -8.15 -4.61 -6.60
CA GLU A 47 -9.54 -4.22 -6.47
C GLU A 47 -10.09 -4.54 -5.07
N PHE A 48 -9.57 -5.61 -4.44
CA PHE A 48 -9.97 -6.07 -3.12
C PHE A 48 -8.77 -6.27 -2.18
N PRO A 49 -8.00 -5.20 -1.89
CA PRO A 49 -6.73 -5.29 -1.19
C PRO A 49 -6.84 -5.86 0.23
N GLN A 50 -8.00 -5.71 0.88
CA GLN A 50 -8.30 -6.31 2.18
C GLN A 50 -8.11 -7.84 2.23
N ARG A 51 -8.13 -8.53 1.09
CA ARG A 51 -8.03 -10.00 0.99
C ARG A 51 -6.64 -10.52 1.35
N PHE A 52 -5.58 -9.77 1.07
CA PHE A 52 -4.20 -10.22 1.30
C PHE A 52 -3.57 -9.65 2.59
N GLN A 53 -4.22 -8.67 3.24
CA GLN A 53 -3.65 -8.03 4.44
C GLN A 53 -3.48 -8.97 5.65
N GLN A 54 -4.18 -10.11 5.67
CA GLN A 54 -4.08 -11.13 6.74
C GLN A 54 -3.24 -12.34 6.35
N GLY A 55 -2.67 -12.33 5.15
CA GLY A 55 -1.85 -13.43 4.63
C GLY A 55 -1.75 -13.34 3.12
N ILE A 56 -0.54 -13.61 2.64
CA ILE A 56 -0.23 -13.59 1.22
C ILE A 56 -0.32 -15.01 0.64
N THR A 57 -0.65 -15.10 -0.64
CA THR A 57 -0.41 -16.28 -1.46
C THR A 57 0.67 -15.94 -2.47
N TYR A 58 1.66 -16.80 -2.68
CA TYR A 58 2.73 -16.54 -3.62
C TYR A 58 3.22 -17.83 -4.31
N MET A 59 4.01 -17.66 -5.37
CA MET A 59 4.71 -18.73 -6.10
C MET A 59 6.20 -18.43 -6.19
N GLU A 60 7.02 -19.47 -6.25
CA GLU A 60 8.43 -19.34 -6.63
C GLU A 60 8.57 -19.17 -8.15
N PRO A 61 9.63 -18.52 -8.65
CA PRO A 61 9.79 -18.26 -10.08
C PRO A 61 9.65 -19.49 -10.98
N LYS A 62 10.26 -20.62 -10.59
CA LYS A 62 10.16 -21.90 -11.31
C LYS A 62 8.72 -22.40 -11.46
N ASP A 63 7.87 -22.17 -10.45
CA ASP A 63 6.49 -22.64 -10.42
C ASP A 63 5.59 -21.69 -11.23
N PHE A 64 5.87 -20.39 -11.16
CA PHE A 64 5.24 -19.39 -12.02
C PHE A 64 5.55 -19.63 -13.49
N ASP A 65 6.81 -19.87 -13.87
CA ASP A 65 7.21 -20.18 -15.25
C ASP A 65 6.48 -21.41 -15.79
N LYS A 66 6.31 -22.43 -14.94
CA LYS A 66 5.56 -23.64 -15.29
C LYS A 66 4.07 -23.36 -15.43
N TYR A 67 3.50 -22.52 -14.58
CA TYR A 67 2.12 -22.07 -14.70
C TYR A 67 1.90 -21.32 -16.02
N MET A 68 2.77 -20.35 -16.35
CA MET A 68 2.71 -19.58 -17.60
C MET A 68 2.82 -20.47 -18.84
N LYS A 69 3.66 -21.51 -18.81
CA LYS A 69 3.81 -22.44 -19.94
C LYS A 69 2.64 -23.40 -20.13
N THR A 70 1.97 -23.80 -19.04
CA THR A 70 1.00 -24.91 -19.07
C THR A 70 -0.45 -24.46 -18.91
N GLY A 71 -0.69 -23.23 -18.43
CA GLY A 71 -2.00 -22.74 -18.00
C GLY A 71 -2.61 -23.49 -16.82
N LYS A 72 -1.93 -24.51 -16.27
CA LYS A 72 -2.47 -25.42 -15.25
C LYS A 72 -1.81 -25.16 -13.91
N MET A 73 -2.61 -24.69 -12.96
CA MET A 73 -2.19 -24.49 -11.59
C MET A 73 -2.29 -25.81 -10.80
N LYS A 74 -1.16 -26.31 -10.29
CA LYS A 74 -1.13 -27.48 -9.40
C LYS A 74 -1.13 -27.02 -7.93
N GLY A 75 -1.82 -27.73 -7.05
CA GLY A 75 -2.02 -27.30 -5.65
C GLY A 75 -0.73 -26.99 -4.87
N LYS A 76 0.40 -27.67 -5.18
CA LYS A 76 1.70 -27.45 -4.51
C LYS A 76 2.47 -26.22 -5.02
N MET A 77 2.03 -25.57 -6.10
CA MET A 77 2.70 -24.38 -6.67
C MET A 77 2.43 -23.12 -5.86
N LYS A 78 1.25 -23.04 -5.22
CA LYS A 78 0.85 -21.92 -4.36
C LYS A 78 1.31 -22.15 -2.93
N GLN A 79 1.98 -21.15 -2.37
CA GLN A 79 2.36 -21.12 -0.95
C GLN A 79 1.55 -20.03 -0.26
N LYS A 80 0.98 -20.34 0.90
CA LYS A 80 0.27 -19.36 1.75
C LYS A 80 1.15 -19.02 2.95
N MET A 81 1.17 -17.74 3.34
CA MET A 81 1.96 -17.29 4.47
C MET A 81 1.23 -16.22 5.27
N GLU A 82 1.13 -16.43 6.57
CA GLU A 82 0.57 -15.45 7.51
C GLU A 82 1.57 -14.34 7.84
N PRO A 83 1.13 -13.10 8.13
CA PRO A 83 1.99 -11.95 8.41
C PRO A 83 3.03 -12.19 9.52
N LYS A 84 2.75 -13.09 10.48
CA LYS A 84 3.71 -13.42 11.55
C LYS A 84 5.02 -14.06 11.07
N HIS A 85 5.08 -14.53 9.82
CA HIS A 85 6.21 -15.26 9.26
C HIS A 85 7.12 -14.43 8.34
N PHE A 86 6.78 -13.16 8.09
CA PHE A 86 7.54 -12.28 7.21
C PHE A 86 7.44 -10.81 7.64
N GLU A 87 8.44 -10.03 7.27
CA GLU A 87 8.58 -8.62 7.64
C GLU A 87 7.82 -7.71 6.65
N GLY A 88 7.76 -8.10 5.38
CA GLY A 88 7.10 -7.35 4.32
C GLY A 88 7.43 -7.90 2.94
N PHE A 89 7.01 -7.20 1.89
CA PHE A 89 7.44 -7.46 0.52
C PHE A 89 7.48 -6.17 -0.28
N SER A 90 8.34 -6.13 -1.29
CA SER A 90 8.39 -5.07 -2.29
C SER A 90 7.96 -5.62 -3.65
N LEU A 91 7.32 -4.78 -4.46
CA LEU A 91 6.93 -5.11 -5.83
C LEU A 91 7.85 -4.41 -6.83
N GLU A 92 7.96 -4.95 -8.04
CA GLU A 92 8.78 -4.32 -9.11
C GLU A 92 8.28 -2.93 -9.54
N ASP A 93 7.02 -2.59 -9.26
CA ASP A 93 6.45 -1.26 -9.52
C ASP A 93 6.79 -0.23 -8.43
N GLY A 94 7.62 -0.60 -7.45
CA GLY A 94 8.09 0.28 -6.38
C GLY A 94 7.19 0.33 -5.16
N ARG A 95 6.05 -0.38 -5.14
CA ARG A 95 5.20 -0.45 -3.94
C ARG A 95 5.85 -1.29 -2.85
N GLU A 96 5.80 -0.76 -1.64
CA GLU A 96 6.30 -1.42 -0.43
C GLU A 96 5.15 -1.86 0.46
N PHE A 97 5.25 -3.06 1.01
CA PHE A 97 4.28 -3.62 1.94
C PHE A 97 5.01 -4.10 3.20
N LYS A 98 4.53 -3.68 4.37
CA LYS A 98 5.14 -4.05 5.66
C LYS A 98 4.14 -4.78 6.55
N THR A 99 4.64 -5.75 7.32
CA THR A 99 3.90 -6.37 8.40
C THR A 99 3.96 -5.48 9.64
N VAL A 100 2.82 -4.93 10.04
CA VAL A 100 2.69 -4.06 11.22
C VAL A 100 1.65 -4.61 12.19
N TRP A 101 1.83 -4.31 13.48
CA TRP A 101 0.81 -4.60 14.49
C TRP A 101 -0.25 -3.50 14.51
N TYR A 102 -1.51 -3.86 14.31
CA TYR A 102 -2.63 -2.94 14.37
C TYR A 102 -3.66 -3.41 15.39
N ALA A 103 -4.14 -2.50 16.23
CA ALA A 103 -5.28 -2.72 17.11
C ALA A 103 -6.40 -1.77 16.69
N ASP A 104 -7.56 -2.32 16.35
CA ASP A 104 -8.71 -1.50 15.98
C ASP A 104 -9.34 -0.91 17.25
N LEU A 105 -9.04 0.36 17.53
CA LEU A 105 -9.49 1.07 18.73
C LEU A 105 -10.98 1.49 18.70
N THR A 106 -11.73 1.11 17.66
CA THR A 106 -13.11 1.60 17.45
C THR A 106 -14.21 0.68 17.99
N GLY A 107 -13.87 -0.51 18.49
CA GLY A 107 -14.84 -1.44 19.08
C GLY A 107 -15.06 -1.19 20.58
N LYS A 108 -16.31 -1.00 21.01
CA LYS A 108 -16.71 -0.85 22.44
C LYS A 108 -16.53 -2.12 23.31
N ALA A 109 -15.88 -3.17 22.82
CA ALA A 109 -15.83 -4.48 23.48
C ALA A 109 -14.43 -4.83 24.03
N ILE A 110 -14.50 -5.52 25.18
CA ILE A 110 -13.43 -6.01 26.07
C ILE A 110 -12.28 -6.69 25.30
N LYS A 111 -11.04 -6.25 25.60
CA LYS A 111 -9.74 -6.77 25.11
C LYS A 111 -9.55 -6.77 23.59
N MET A 112 -9.20 -5.60 23.05
CA MET A 112 -8.68 -5.46 21.69
C MET A 112 -7.31 -6.12 21.59
N ILE A 113 -7.24 -7.29 20.95
CA ILE A 113 -5.97 -7.98 20.70
C ILE A 113 -5.38 -7.40 19.40
N PRO A 114 -4.21 -6.74 19.46
CA PRO A 114 -3.50 -6.31 18.25
C PRO A 114 -3.31 -7.50 17.30
N LYS A 115 -3.43 -7.28 15.99
CA LYS A 115 -3.17 -8.29 14.96
C LYS A 115 -2.06 -7.80 14.03
N ARG A 116 -1.24 -8.73 13.55
CA ARG A 116 -0.29 -8.43 12.47
C ARG A 116 -1.03 -8.38 11.15
N MET A 117 -0.82 -7.29 10.42
CA MET A 117 -1.41 -7.03 9.11
C MET A 117 -0.29 -6.65 8.14
N THR A 118 -0.39 -7.12 6.90
CA THR A 118 0.49 -6.72 5.81
C THR A 118 -0.17 -5.57 5.06
N LEU A 119 0.39 -4.37 5.18
CA LEU A 119 -0.21 -3.14 4.68
C LEU A 119 0.73 -2.44 3.71
N GLU A 120 0.17 -1.78 2.70
CA GLU A 120 0.92 -0.90 1.80
C GLU A 120 1.49 0.26 2.61
N GLN A 121 2.80 0.47 2.52
CA GLN A 121 3.48 1.64 3.07
C GLN A 121 3.51 2.72 2.00
N VAL A 122 2.77 3.80 2.24
CA VAL A 122 2.58 4.89 1.28
C VAL A 122 3.42 6.12 1.58
N ALA A 123 4.04 6.17 2.76
CA ALA A 123 5.12 7.11 3.07
C ALA A 123 6.13 6.44 4.02
N GLU A 124 7.41 6.72 3.78
CA GLU A 124 8.53 6.27 4.58
C GLU A 124 9.38 7.46 5.05
N GLY A 125 9.83 7.42 6.31
CA GLY A 125 10.65 8.45 6.94
C GLY A 125 10.42 8.49 8.44
N PRO A 126 10.68 9.64 9.10
CA PRO A 126 10.35 9.81 10.51
C PRO A 126 8.87 9.61 10.82
N ILE A 127 7.99 9.89 9.85
CA ILE A 127 6.59 9.49 9.89
C ILE A 127 6.33 8.43 8.81
N ASN A 128 6.01 7.22 9.23
CA ASN A 128 5.56 6.17 8.32
C ASN A 128 4.03 6.16 8.21
N VAL A 129 3.52 5.96 7.01
CA VAL A 129 2.07 5.92 6.74
C VAL A 129 1.71 4.63 6.02
N TYR A 130 0.65 3.97 6.50
CA TYR A 130 0.15 2.70 5.96
C TYR A 130 -1.31 2.80 5.57
N LYS A 131 -1.69 2.10 4.48
CA LYS A 131 -3.09 1.93 4.08
C LYS A 131 -3.68 0.65 4.64
N LEU A 132 -4.85 0.76 5.27
CA LEU A 132 -5.64 -0.36 5.75
C LEU A 132 -7.05 -0.34 5.14
N TYR A 133 -7.35 -1.34 4.34
CA TYR A 133 -8.68 -1.59 3.78
C TYR A 133 -9.48 -2.51 4.70
N SER A 134 -10.75 -2.18 4.94
CA SER A 134 -11.64 -3.03 5.75
C SER A 134 -12.34 -4.07 4.88
N ARG A 135 -12.65 -5.24 5.46
CA ARG A 135 -13.57 -6.22 4.84
C ARG A 135 -15.00 -5.70 4.76
N THR A 136 -15.37 -4.84 5.69
CA THR A 136 -16.64 -4.11 5.71
C THR A 136 -16.28 -2.64 5.73
N THR A 137 -16.26 -1.99 4.56
CA THR A 137 -15.98 -0.55 4.47
C THR A 137 -17.16 0.22 5.08
N GLY A 138 -17.14 0.32 6.40
CA GLY A 138 -17.95 1.19 7.29
C GLY A 138 -19.46 1.00 7.32
N LYS A 139 -20.10 0.57 6.21
CA LYS A 139 -21.55 0.62 6.03
C LYS A 139 -22.14 -0.65 5.41
N ILE A 140 -21.32 -1.51 4.79
CA ILE A 140 -21.83 -2.55 3.89
C ILE A 140 -21.08 -3.87 4.18
N ASN A 141 -21.82 -4.92 4.59
CA ASN A 141 -21.29 -6.29 4.62
C ASN A 141 -21.27 -6.84 3.18
N GLN A 142 -20.57 -7.96 2.93
CA GLN A 142 -20.40 -8.45 1.55
C GLN A 142 -21.73 -8.83 0.88
N GLU A 143 -22.71 -9.29 1.65
CA GLU A 143 -24.07 -9.60 1.16
C GLU A 143 -24.85 -8.34 0.77
N LEU A 144 -24.63 -7.22 1.46
CA LEU A 144 -25.21 -5.91 1.15
C LEU A 144 -24.45 -5.21 0.01
N ALA A 145 -23.18 -5.55 -0.22
CA ALA A 145 -22.38 -4.95 -1.29
C ALA A 145 -22.96 -5.26 -2.66
N ASP A 146 -23.39 -6.49 -2.88
CA ASP A 146 -24.02 -6.91 -4.13
C ASP A 146 -25.43 -6.32 -4.30
N VAL A 147 -26.07 -5.86 -3.22
CA VAL A 147 -27.40 -5.23 -3.23
C VAL A 147 -27.34 -3.71 -3.42
N PHE A 148 -26.32 -3.05 -2.85
CA PHE A 148 -26.17 -1.59 -2.93
C PHE A 148 -25.37 -1.10 -4.14
N PHE A 149 -24.48 -1.93 -4.70
CA PHE A 149 -23.70 -1.55 -5.86
C PHE A 149 -24.23 -2.27 -7.10
N GLU A 150 -24.82 -1.49 -8.00
CA GLU A 150 -25.43 -1.96 -9.25
C GLU A 150 -24.43 -2.69 -10.17
N ASP A 151 -23.13 -2.41 -10.00
CA ASP A 151 -22.05 -3.14 -10.67
C ASP A 151 -20.77 -3.26 -9.83
N ARG A 152 -19.88 -4.15 -10.28
CA ARG A 152 -18.56 -4.42 -9.68
C ARG A 152 -17.67 -3.19 -9.64
N ALA A 153 -17.72 -2.30 -10.64
CA ALA A 153 -16.85 -1.14 -10.73
C ALA A 153 -17.16 -0.13 -9.62
N ASN A 154 -18.45 0.08 -9.34
CA ASN A 154 -18.89 0.95 -8.25
C ASN A 154 -18.48 0.42 -6.88
N LEU A 155 -18.56 -0.90 -6.66
CA LEU A 155 -18.06 -1.53 -5.44
C LEU A 155 -16.55 -1.33 -5.28
N VAL A 156 -15.78 -1.55 -6.36
CA VAL A 156 -14.32 -1.37 -6.34
C VAL A 156 -13.96 0.08 -6.05
N ASN A 157 -14.62 1.04 -6.72
CA ASN A 157 -14.42 2.47 -6.46
C ASN A 157 -14.71 2.82 -5.00
N TYR A 158 -15.83 2.33 -4.45
CA TYR A 158 -16.17 2.55 -3.05
C TYR A 158 -15.11 1.97 -2.10
N ILE A 159 -14.66 0.73 -2.31
CA ILE A 159 -13.61 0.12 -1.47
C ILE A 159 -12.31 0.90 -1.55
N GLN A 160 -11.89 1.27 -2.75
CA GLN A 160 -10.64 1.98 -2.98
C GLN A 160 -10.66 3.43 -2.46
N ASP A 161 -11.85 4.00 -2.24
CA ASP A 161 -12.04 5.35 -1.70
C ASP A 161 -12.53 5.36 -0.24
N ASN A 162 -12.61 4.19 0.41
CA ASN A 162 -13.00 4.08 1.82
C ASN A 162 -12.01 3.19 2.58
N PHE A 163 -10.88 3.76 2.95
CA PHE A 163 -9.80 3.06 3.67
C PHE A 163 -9.39 3.83 4.92
N GLN A 164 -8.55 3.23 5.73
CA GLN A 164 -7.95 3.88 6.89
C GLN A 164 -6.50 4.22 6.58
N LEU A 165 -6.08 5.42 6.95
CA LEU A 165 -4.66 5.75 7.01
C LEU A 165 -4.17 5.55 8.43
N LEU A 166 -3.09 4.79 8.58
CA LEU A 166 -2.46 4.52 9.85
C LEU A 166 -1.09 5.19 9.89
N VAL A 167 -0.82 5.94 10.94
CA VAL A 167 0.39 6.75 11.12
C VAL A 167 1.24 6.16 12.22
N LEU A 168 2.55 6.04 11.97
CA LEU A 168 3.55 5.58 12.93
C LEU A 168 4.67 6.62 13.05
N LYS A 169 4.72 7.29 14.20
CA LYS A 169 5.80 8.20 14.64
C LYS A 169 6.03 7.96 16.14
N ASP A 170 7.28 7.77 16.55
CA ASP A 170 7.73 7.68 17.96
C ASP A 170 6.94 6.69 18.86
N LYS A 171 6.35 5.65 18.26
CA LYS A 171 5.50 4.66 18.96
C LYS A 171 5.76 3.26 18.45
N LYS A 172 5.26 2.27 19.19
CA LYS A 172 5.40 0.85 18.83
C LYS A 172 4.47 0.40 17.70
N ASN A 173 3.25 0.92 17.66
CA ASN A 173 2.20 0.48 16.73
C ASN A 173 1.57 1.69 16.01
N PRO A 174 1.23 1.57 14.72
CA PRO A 174 0.53 2.62 13.99
C PRO A 174 -0.87 2.88 14.58
N THR A 175 -1.31 4.14 14.51
CA THR A 175 -2.63 4.61 14.97
C THR A 175 -3.39 5.23 13.81
N ASN A 176 -4.72 5.11 13.78
CA ASN A 176 -5.53 5.71 12.73
C ASN A 176 -5.40 7.25 12.74
N VAL A 177 -5.23 7.86 11.56
CA VAL A 177 -5.05 9.31 11.36
C VAL A 177 -6.20 10.14 11.97
N VAL A 178 -7.42 9.62 11.98
CA VAL A 178 -8.58 10.34 12.54
C VAL A 178 -8.60 10.35 14.08
N GLN A 179 -7.75 9.52 14.72
CA GLN A 179 -7.65 9.40 16.18
C GLN A 179 -6.47 10.18 16.77
N ILE A 180 -5.66 10.82 15.93
CA ILE A 180 -4.48 11.55 16.37
C ILE A 180 -4.72 13.05 16.33
N ASN A 181 -4.02 13.77 17.19
CA ASN A 181 -3.84 15.21 17.01
C ASN A 181 -2.68 15.41 16.03
N LEU A 182 -2.98 15.89 14.81
CA LEU A 182 -1.99 16.12 13.76
C LEU A 182 -0.84 17.03 14.21
N LEU A 183 -1.14 18.07 15.00
CA LEU A 183 -0.12 19.00 15.50
C LEU A 183 0.91 18.31 16.40
N ASN A 184 0.57 17.20 17.05
CA ASN A 184 1.56 16.43 17.83
C ASN A 184 2.55 15.69 16.93
N TYR A 185 2.22 15.45 15.66
CA TYR A 185 3.07 14.72 14.72
C TYR A 185 3.94 15.66 13.87
N ILE A 186 3.43 16.85 13.53
CA ILE A 186 4.11 17.79 12.63
C ILE A 186 4.54 19.11 13.28
N GLY A 187 4.08 19.38 14.52
CA GLY A 187 4.28 20.68 15.17
C GLY A 187 5.72 20.98 15.61
N ASP A 188 6.60 19.98 15.58
CA ASP A 188 8.04 20.13 15.78
C ASP A 188 8.77 20.64 14.51
N ASN A 189 8.09 20.71 13.37
CA ASN A 189 8.58 21.34 12.15
C ASN A 189 7.85 22.69 11.91
N PRO A 190 8.52 23.85 12.10
CA PRO A 190 7.88 25.16 11.98
C PRO A 190 7.28 25.45 10.60
N ARG A 191 7.96 25.06 9.51
CA ARG A 191 7.49 25.30 8.13
C ARG A 191 6.26 24.47 7.83
N VAL A 192 6.29 23.17 8.12
CA VAL A 192 5.15 22.28 7.89
C VAL A 192 3.96 22.72 8.74
N LYS A 193 4.20 23.14 9.99
CA LYS A 193 3.16 23.70 10.86
C LYS A 193 2.56 24.97 10.26
N GLU A 194 3.37 25.92 9.79
CA GLU A 194 2.89 27.16 9.15
C GLU A 194 2.06 26.85 7.89
N ASN A 195 2.53 25.95 7.03
CA ASN A 195 1.81 25.53 5.82
C ASN A 195 0.47 24.84 6.17
N TYR A 196 0.44 24.05 7.24
CA TYR A 196 -0.79 23.46 7.77
C TYR A 196 -1.76 24.52 8.29
N ASP A 197 -1.29 25.46 9.11
CA ASP A 197 -2.11 26.54 9.69
C ASP A 197 -2.72 27.42 8.59
N ASN A 198 -1.96 27.67 7.52
CA ASN A 198 -2.38 28.40 6.31
C ASN A 198 -3.21 27.54 5.34
N ASN A 199 -3.55 26.30 5.70
CA ASN A 199 -4.31 25.35 4.88
C ASN A 199 -3.72 25.08 3.47
N GLN A 200 -2.40 25.20 3.30
CA GLN A 200 -1.76 24.99 2.00
C GLN A 200 -1.89 23.55 1.49
N TYR A 201 -1.99 22.59 2.42
CA TYR A 201 -2.22 21.19 2.07
C TYR A 201 -3.68 20.87 1.72
N GLY A 202 -4.64 21.74 2.08
CA GLY A 202 -6.08 21.54 1.87
C GLY A 202 -6.78 20.68 2.93
N LEU A 203 -6.09 20.30 4.01
CA LEU A 203 -6.62 19.42 5.05
C LEU A 203 -7.73 20.06 5.90
N ARG A 204 -7.69 21.37 6.13
CA ARG A 204 -8.68 22.06 6.98
C ARG A 204 -10.09 22.00 6.41
N ASN A 205 -10.21 21.99 5.08
CA ASN A 205 -11.48 21.85 4.36
C ASN A 205 -12.07 20.43 4.46
N GLN A 206 -11.23 19.42 4.70
CA GLN A 206 -11.63 18.02 4.80
C GLN A 206 -12.11 17.65 6.21
N PHE A 207 -11.80 18.47 7.23
CA PHE A 207 -12.31 18.31 8.61
C PHE A 207 -13.61 19.08 8.89
N SER A 208 -13.96 20.09 8.08
CA SER A 208 -15.04 21.05 8.40
C SER A 208 -16.43 20.65 7.90
N ASP A 209 -16.53 19.88 6.81
CA ASP A 209 -17.83 19.55 6.21
C ASP A 209 -18.19 18.08 6.41
N GLY A 210 -19.06 17.78 7.38
CA GLY A 210 -19.90 16.58 7.36
C GLY A 210 -19.20 15.21 7.39
N PHE A 211 -17.86 15.13 7.48
CA PHE A 211 -17.06 13.90 7.48
C PHE A 211 -17.22 13.09 8.78
N LYS A 212 -18.45 12.67 9.07
CA LYS A 212 -18.75 11.60 10.03
C LYS A 212 -18.54 10.23 9.39
N MET A 213 -17.46 10.03 8.63
CA MET A 213 -17.08 8.70 8.12
C MET A 213 -16.25 7.91 9.14
N GLY A 214 -16.54 8.06 10.43
CA GLY A 214 -15.93 7.28 11.50
C GLY A 214 -14.40 7.23 11.41
N LYS A 215 -13.86 6.07 11.02
CA LYS A 215 -12.41 5.79 10.92
C LYS A 215 -11.83 5.82 9.50
N TYR A 216 -12.65 6.08 8.50
CA TYR A 216 -12.29 5.98 7.09
C TYR A 216 -12.03 7.35 6.48
N VAL A 217 -11.15 7.39 5.49
CA VAL A 217 -10.78 8.53 4.67
C VAL A 217 -10.87 8.16 3.20
N ASN A 218 -10.90 9.18 2.34
CA ASN A 218 -10.95 9.05 0.89
C ASN A 218 -9.59 9.40 0.24
N LYS A 219 -9.50 9.24 -1.08
CA LYS A 219 -8.28 9.53 -1.86
C LYS A 219 -7.88 11.01 -1.82
N GLU A 220 -8.84 11.92 -1.71
CA GLU A 220 -8.56 13.36 -1.61
C GLU A 220 -7.86 13.70 -0.29
N PHE A 221 -8.37 13.16 0.83
CA PHE A 221 -7.74 13.28 2.13
C PHE A 221 -6.35 12.66 2.11
N GLU A 222 -6.20 11.46 1.54
CA GLU A 222 -4.91 10.81 1.40
C GLU A 222 -3.91 11.69 0.67
N ALA A 223 -4.26 12.20 -0.51
CA ALA A 223 -3.36 13.04 -1.30
C ALA A 223 -2.95 14.30 -0.53
N ALA A 224 -3.89 14.95 0.17
CA ALA A 224 -3.59 16.11 1.02
C ALA A 224 -2.68 15.75 2.21
N PHE A 225 -2.94 14.62 2.85
CA PHE A 225 -2.17 14.15 3.99
C PHE A 225 -0.74 13.75 3.59
N LEU A 226 -0.59 13.00 2.50
CA LEU A 226 0.72 12.56 2.02
C LEU A 226 1.60 13.74 1.61
N ARG A 227 1.07 14.78 0.95
CA ARG A 227 1.84 16.01 0.68
C ARG A 227 2.43 16.63 1.94
N MET A 228 1.67 16.67 3.04
CA MET A 228 2.14 17.19 4.32
C MET A 228 3.22 16.29 4.94
N ILE A 229 3.04 14.97 4.86
CA ILE A 229 4.01 14.00 5.39
C ILE A 229 5.30 13.97 4.56
N ASP A 230 5.20 14.07 3.25
CA ASP A 230 6.36 14.12 2.35
C ASP A 230 7.21 15.37 2.63
N ASP A 231 6.57 16.54 2.77
CA ASP A 231 7.23 17.77 3.18
C ASP A 231 7.99 17.61 4.51
N TYR A 232 7.40 16.89 5.47
CA TYR A 232 8.01 16.64 6.78
C TYR A 232 9.19 15.64 6.69
N ASN A 233 9.02 14.57 5.94
CA ASN A 233 10.01 13.50 5.81
C ASN A 233 11.23 13.92 4.96
N GLN A 234 11.08 14.86 4.01
CA GLN A 234 12.19 15.37 3.20
C GLN A 234 13.16 16.26 4.01
N GLU A 235 12.65 17.15 4.86
CA GLU A 235 13.50 18.07 5.64
C GLU A 235 14.30 17.34 6.73
N SER A 236 13.65 16.40 7.40
CA SER A 236 14.30 15.59 8.43
C SER A 236 15.44 14.72 7.89
N THR A 237 15.35 14.28 6.63
CA THR A 237 16.44 13.59 5.93
C THR A 237 17.60 14.54 5.66
N THR A 238 17.31 15.76 5.19
CA THR A 238 18.30 16.80 4.90
C THR A 238 19.08 17.25 6.14
N ASP A 239 18.41 17.40 7.28
CA ASP A 239 19.03 17.76 8.56
C ASP A 239 19.92 16.63 9.13
N SER A 240 19.58 15.37 8.86
CA SER A 240 20.39 14.22 9.29
C SER A 240 21.67 14.05 8.48
N GLU A 241 21.62 14.35 7.17
CA GLU A 241 22.79 14.35 6.29
C GLU A 241 23.73 15.53 6.57
N ALA A 242 23.18 16.68 6.95
CA ALA A 242 23.98 17.86 7.34
C ALA A 242 24.72 17.67 8.68
N ARG A 243 24.18 16.86 9.60
CA ARG A 243 24.78 16.59 10.92
C ARG A 243 25.74 15.39 10.94
N SER A 244 25.78 14.60 9.88
CA SER A 244 26.67 13.44 9.72
C SER A 244 27.92 13.73 8.86
N ARG A 245 28.05 14.98 8.39
CA ARG A 245 29.26 15.54 7.75
C ARG A 245 30.00 16.44 8.73
#